data_AF-A0A5N9ASR3-F1
#
_entry.id   AF-A0A5N9ASR3-F1
#
_cell.length_a   1.000
_cell.length_b   1.000
_cell.length_c   1.000
_cell.angle_alpha   90.00
_cell.angle_beta   90.00
_cell.angle_gamma   90.00
#
_symmetry.space_group_name_H-M   'P 1'
#
loop_
_entity.id
_entity.type
_entity.pdbx_description
1 polymer ?
#
loop_
_entity_poly.entity_id
_entity_poly.type
_entity_poly.pdbx_seq_one_letter_code
_entity_poly.pdbx_strand_id
1 'polypeptide(L)' 'MLWGQLAILAGVILVSATQLAKSADIIAFKTGLGRSFVGVVLLATATSLPELGTGISSVTVIGGPSGADLAAGDAFG' A
#
# COMPACT_ATOMS: atom_id res chain seq x y z
N MET A 1 -15.59 -4.06 -20.03
CA MET A 1 -15.91 -3.46 -18.71
C MET A 1 -14.73 -3.49 -17.74
N LEU A 2 -14.09 -4.64 -17.49
CA LEU A 2 -12.94 -4.77 -16.57
C LEU A 2 -11.78 -3.78 -16.81
N TRP A 3 -11.38 -3.57 -18.07
CA TRP A 3 -10.30 -2.61 -18.42
C TRP A 3 -10.61 -1.16 -18.03
N GLY A 4 -11.89 -0.75 -18.07
CA GLY A 4 -12.30 0.60 -17.67
C GLY A 4 -12.28 0.78 -16.16
N GLN A 5 -12.73 -0.22 -15.39
CA GLN A 5 -12.61 -0.22 -13.93
C GLN A 5 -11.14 -0.19 -13.50
N LEU A 6 -10.29 -1.02 -14.11
CA LEU A 6 -8.86 -1.03 -13.81
C LEU A 6 -8.22 0.33 -14.06
N ALA A 7 -8.53 0.98 -15.19
CA ALA A 7 -8.02 2.32 -15.49
C ALA A 7 -8.46 3.37 -14.46
N ILE A 8 -9.72 3.31 -13.99
CA ILE A 8 -10.23 4.23 -12.97
C ILE A 8 -9.53 4.00 -11.62
N LEU A 9 -9.46 2.75 -11.15
CA LEU A 9 -8.77 2.42 -9.89
C LEU A 9 -7.29 2.79 -9.95
N ALA A 10 -6.61 2.48 -11.05
CA ALA A 10 -5.21 2.86 -11.26
C ALA A 10 -5.03 4.38 -11.19
N GLY A 11 -5.93 5.16 -11.80
CA GLY A 11 -5.93 6.61 -11.69
C GLY A 11 -6.09 7.11 -10.25
N VAL A 12 -7.02 6.53 -9.48
CA VAL A 12 -7.23 6.87 -8.07
C VAL A 12 -6.00 6.56 -7.21
N ILE A 13 -5.36 5.41 -7.45
CA ILE A 13 -4.15 5.00 -6.75
C ILE A 13 -3.00 5.97 -7.06
N LEU A 14 -2.80 6.34 -8.33
CA LEU A 14 -1.76 7.30 -8.73
C LEU A 14 -1.96 8.67 -8.08
N VAL A 15 -3.19 9.20 -8.06
CA VAL A 15 -3.50 10.47 -7.41
C VAL A 15 -3.26 10.39 -5.90
N SER A 16 -3.69 9.29 -5.26
CA SER A 16 -3.48 9.09 -3.82
C SER A 16 -2.00 8.97 -3.46
N ALA A 17 -1.23 8.23 -4.27
CA ALA A 17 0.21 8.05 -4.10
C ALA A 17 0.97 9.37 -4.23
N THR A 18 0.62 10.23 -5.19
CA THR A 18 1.26 11.55 -5.36
C THR A 18 0.97 12.51 -4.19
N GLN A 19 -0.24 12.48 -3.64
CA GLN A 19 -0.59 13.20 -2.42
C GLN A 19 0.21 12.69 -1.21
N LEU A 20 0.31 11.37 -1.06
CA LEU A 20 1.10 10.75 0.02
C LEU A 20 2.59 11.11 -0.10
N ALA A 21 3.12 11.11 -1.33
CA ALA A 21 4.50 11.52 -1.62
C ALA A 21 4.81 12.93 -1.14
N LYS A 22 3.93 13.90 -1.45
CA LYS A 22 4.06 15.30 -0.99
C LYS A 22 4.01 15.41 0.53
N SER A 23 3.07 14.71 1.16
CA SER A 23 2.94 14.68 2.62
C SER A 23 4.19 14.11 3.28
N ALA A 24 4.78 13.06 2.73
CA ALA A 24 6.00 12.52 3.31
C ALA A 24 7.22 13.41 3.05
N ASP A 25 7.33 14.09 1.91
CA ASP A 25 8.38 15.10 1.68
C ASP A 25 8.32 16.22 2.74
N ILE A 26 7.11 16.63 3.15
CA ILE A 26 6.91 17.58 4.26
C ILE A 26 7.36 16.97 5.58
N ILE A 27 7.04 15.69 5.84
CA ILE A 27 7.50 14.98 7.04
C ILE A 27 9.02 14.86 7.04
N ALA A 28 9.65 14.51 5.92
CA ALA A 28 11.10 14.40 5.71
C ALA A 28 11.79 15.72 6.08
N PHE A 29 11.26 16.82 5.56
CA PHE A 29 11.78 18.16 5.81
C PHE A 29 11.66 18.54 7.29
N LYS A 30 10.53 18.21 7.95
CA LYS A 30 10.30 18.52 9.37
C LYS A 30 11.06 17.60 10.34
N THR A 31 11.30 16.35 9.96
CA THR A 31 12.01 15.37 10.80
C THR A 31 13.52 15.36 10.56
N GLY A 32 14.01 16.04 9.51
CA GLY A 32 15.42 15.99 9.12
C GLY A 32 15.84 14.64 8.52
N LEU A 33 14.90 13.72 8.32
CA LEU A 33 15.12 12.48 7.59
C LEU A 33 15.34 12.83 6.12
N GLY A 34 16.53 12.54 5.58
CA GLY A 34 16.88 12.87 4.20
C GLY A 34 15.86 12.33 3.19
N ARG A 35 15.64 13.06 2.08
CA ARG A 35 14.70 12.68 1.01
C ARG A 35 14.82 11.22 0.56
N SER A 36 16.03 10.67 0.56
CA SER A 36 16.29 9.28 0.17
C SER A 36 15.65 8.28 1.14
N PHE A 37 15.75 8.51 2.45
CA PHE A 37 15.14 7.65 3.47
C PHE A 37 13.61 7.65 3.34
N VAL A 38 13.02 8.85 3.23
CA VAL A 38 11.57 8.97 3.10
C VAL A 38 11.08 8.43 1.75
N GLY A 39 11.84 8.62 0.67
CA GLY A 39 11.53 8.02 -0.63
C GLY A 39 11.50 6.49 -0.60
N VAL A 40 12.46 5.85 0.07
CA VAL A 40 12.49 4.38 0.22
C VAL A 40 11.32 3.89 1.07
N VAL A 41 11.05 4.54 2.21
CA VAL A 41 9.92 4.17 3.09
C VAL A 41 8.57 4.36 2.36
N LEU A 42 8.39 5.45 1.63
CA LEU A 42 7.19 5.68 0.83
C LEU A 42 7.02 4.67 -0.29
N LEU A 43 8.10 4.35 -1.00
CA LEU A 43 8.05 3.37 -2.09
C LEU A 43 7.66 2.00 -1.53
N ALA A 44 8.35 1.56 -0.47
CA ALA A 44 8.07 0.28 0.19
C ALA A 44 6.63 0.22 0.73
N THR A 45 6.15 1.29 1.35
CA THR A 45 4.76 1.35 1.81
C THR A 45 3.77 1.35 0.65
N ALA A 46 4.01 2.12 -0.42
CA ALA A 46 3.13 2.15 -1.58
C ALA A 46 3.03 0.81 -2.31
N THR A 47 4.11 0.02 -2.33
CA THR A 47 4.11 -1.31 -2.95
C THR A 47 3.47 -2.39 -2.08
N SER A 48 3.61 -2.31 -0.76
CA SER A 48 3.05 -3.31 0.17
C SER A 48 1.67 -2.95 0.73
N LEU A 49 1.17 -1.71 0.53
CA LEU A 49 -0.16 -1.30 0.97
C LEU A 49 -1.31 -2.12 0.32
N PRO A 50 -1.25 -2.46 -1.00
CA PRO A 50 -2.23 -3.35 -1.60
C PRO A 50 -2.21 -4.74 -0.97
N GLU A 51 -1.03 -5.30 -0.73
CA GLU A 51 -0.82 -6.62 -0.11
C GLU A 51 -1.32 -6.63 1.34
N LEU A 52 -1.12 -5.54 2.07
CA LEU A 52 -1.63 -5.37 3.43
C LEU A 52 -3.17 -5.27 3.43
N GLY A 53 -3.74 -4.62 2.42
CA GLY A 53 -5.17 -4.58 2.18
C GLY A 53 -5.78 -5.95 1.87
N THR A 54 -5.12 -6.75 1.01
CA THR A 54 -5.54 -8.12 0.73
C THR A 54 -5.41 -8.99 1.98
N GLY A 55 -4.29 -8.91 2.70
CA GLY A 55 -4.08 -9.64 3.95
C GLY A 55 -5.14 -9.36 5.02
N ILE A 56 -5.48 -8.09 5.26
CA ILE A 56 -6.56 -7.72 6.20
C ILE A 56 -7.91 -8.23 5.70
N SER A 57 -8.20 -8.08 4.41
CA SER A 57 -9.43 -8.58 3.80
C SER A 57 -9.55 -10.10 3.95
N SER A 58 -8.47 -10.84 3.77
CA SER A 58 -8.40 -12.30 3.95
C SER A 58 -8.77 -12.71 5.37
N VAL A 59 -8.18 -12.06 6.39
CA VAL A 59 -8.46 -12.37 7.80
C VAL A 59 -9.89 -11.98 8.18
N THR A 60 -10.41 -10.87 7.66
CA THR A 60 -11.72 -10.33 8.05
C THR A 60 -12.90 -10.97 7.30
N VAL A 61 -12.74 -11.28 6.01
CA VAL A 61 -13.81 -11.83 5.15
C VAL A 61 -13.88 -13.35 5.26
N ILE A 62 -12.74 -14.04 5.27
CA ILE A 62 -12.71 -15.51 5.33
C ILE A 62 -12.79 -15.97 6.78
N GLY A 63 -12.08 -15.29 7.68
CA GLY A 63 -12.08 -15.61 9.11
C GLY A 63 -11.42 -16.95 9.46
N GLY A 64 -11.06 -17.11 10.72
CA GLY A 64 -10.48 -18.35 11.24
C GLY A 64 -9.05 -18.65 10.72
N PRO A 65 -8.55 -19.88 10.94
CA PRO A 65 -7.19 -20.28 10.58
C PRO A 65 -6.91 -20.12 9.08
N SER A 66 -7.89 -20.42 8.23
CA SER A 66 -7.75 -20.34 6.77
C SER A 66 -7.54 -18.92 6.23
N GLY A 67 -8.15 -17.90 6.86
CA GLY A 67 -7.89 -16.51 6.52
C GLY A 67 -6.50 -16.04 6.95
N ALA A 68 -5.99 -16.57 8.07
CA ALA A 68 -4.63 -16.30 8.55
C ALA A 68 -3.55 -16.97 7.69
N ASP A 69 -3.78 -18.21 7.25
CA ASP A 69 -2.89 -18.91 6.30
C ASP A 69 -2.78 -18.15 4.97
N LEU A 70 -3.88 -17.60 4.45
CA LEU A 70 -3.86 -16.78 3.23
C LEU A 70 -3.11 -15.47 3.40
N ALA A 71 -3.31 -14.77 4.52
CA ALA A 71 -2.57 -13.54 4.81
C ALA A 71 -1.07 -13.80 5.04
N ALA A 72 -0.72 -14.93 5.66
CA ALA A 72 0.68 -15.34 5.80
C ALA A 72 1.29 -15.73 4.44
N GLY A 73 0.52 -16.40 3.57
CA GLY A 73 0.91 -16.70 2.19
C GLY A 73 1.20 -15.45 1.36
N ASP A 74 0.33 -14.43 1.44
CA ASP A 74 0.56 -13.13 0.78
C ASP A 74 1.79 -12.38 1.33
N ALA A 75 2.12 -12.55 2.62
CA ALA A 75 3.23 -11.85 3.26
C ALA A 75 4.61 -12.52 3.12
N PHE A 76 4.64 -13.85 2.96
CA PHE A 76 5.88 -14.65 2.93
C PHE A 76 6.11 -15.42 1.63
N GLY A 77 5.10 -15.53 0.77
CA GLY A 77 5.19 -16.17 -0.55
C GLY A 77 5.99 -15.37 -1.56
#